data_AF-A0A9W9CQM5-F1
#
_entry.id   AF-A0A9W9CQM5-F1
#
_cell.length_a   1.000
_cell.length_b   1.000
_cell.length_c   1.000
_cell.angle_alpha   90.00
_cell.angle_beta   90.00
_cell.angle_gamma   90.00
#
_symmetry.space_group_name_H-M   'P 1'
#
loop_
_entity.id
_entity.type
_entity.pdbx_description
1 polymer ?
#
loop_
_entity_poly.entity_id
_entity_poly.type
_entity_poly.pdbx_seq_one_letter_code
_entity_poly.pdbx_strand_id
1 'polypeptide(L)'
;MDTWCYVGKKRLEKGIAAYKKKHPESNDTFSTNWFPFYLNPDAPKSADKQQMYESKFGKERTAMMQERLSQIGKAEGINFKYGGKTGNTRDSHRLVQLGKTKGPQAQTRVIEELFAAYFENEKDITSQPILIEAGVRAGLEEKEIKDWLDGGKGGPEVDKEVQDAVEQNISGVPNFTINDQFAASSSAGGNYSRLVTELDQMADRGINHLRIMAASEGAPTPQPFRMNPPLLKAPGHYNEEVFKGLDICLAEMSKRGMRATMTLGNEWQWSGGFAQFVSWATNNSQIPYPSSWNLTAPPQRTTPGTGWGNYTTEGVDAAPYDDFTAYANLIYNNTQAEKWYQDHITTVMKRRNTVNGRIYIEDPTIMTWQLANEPQASDPQYSSDTFRLEDNPNDLLFPWVNRTSSFIRSLAPKQLISVGLESKQGEYYFKHVHNFSTVDYATTHCWVQNWGIYDMYNSSEANLRVAQDFAKEFVGNTSRWAADIGKPVFLEEFGMARDNWENKDKEYPYLSSATTSHKDAYFKTIIGLVVDDFRNNGSYIGTSPWAYGGIYRPETQHVNEFGMVWAGDPPHESPGWYDLYDTDEAMCIVAEQHKTIVEWIKEHGKNSTGC
;
A
#
# COMPACT_ATOMS: atom_id res chain seq x y z
N MET A 1 -30.56 3.16 11.42
CA MET A 1 -30.21 3.07 12.86
C MET A 1 -30.20 1.60 13.28
N ASP A 2 -29.12 1.12 13.92
CA ASP A 2 -28.96 -0.29 14.33
C ASP A 2 -28.92 -0.46 15.86
N THR A 3 -29.41 -1.61 16.37
CA THR A 3 -29.41 -1.92 17.81
C THR A 3 -28.00 -1.99 18.39
N TRP A 4 -27.03 -2.50 17.63
CA TRP A 4 -25.65 -2.63 18.11
C TRP A 4 -24.93 -1.29 18.15
N CYS A 5 -25.31 -0.31 17.33
CA CYS A 5 -24.82 1.06 17.49
C CYS A 5 -25.19 1.65 18.85
N TYR A 6 -26.43 1.42 19.31
CA TYR A 6 -26.88 1.97 20.59
C TYR A 6 -26.17 1.29 21.78
N VAL A 7 -26.01 -0.03 21.72
CA VAL A 7 -25.22 -0.81 22.69
C VAL A 7 -23.75 -0.35 22.68
N GLY A 8 -23.16 -0.24 21.49
CA GLY A 8 -21.77 0.20 21.31
C GLY A 8 -21.52 1.58 21.91
N LYS A 9 -22.44 2.51 21.70
CA LYS A 9 -22.42 3.85 22.31
C LYS A 9 -22.34 3.78 23.83
N LYS A 10 -23.27 3.05 24.47
CA LYS A 10 -23.29 2.91 25.95
C LYS A 10 -22.01 2.30 26.49
N ARG A 11 -21.44 1.33 25.76
CA ARG A 11 -20.16 0.71 26.13
C ARG A 11 -18.98 1.66 25.95
N LEU A 12 -18.94 2.44 24.88
CA LEU A 12 -17.93 3.48 24.67
C LEU A 12 -17.96 4.51 25.80
N GLU A 13 -19.15 4.99 26.19
CA GLU A 13 -19.31 5.92 27.32
C GLU A 13 -18.82 5.35 28.64
N LYS A 14 -19.18 4.09 28.94
CA LYS A 14 -18.67 3.38 30.11
C LYS A 14 -17.14 3.26 30.07
N GLY A 15 -16.57 2.98 28.89
CA GLY A 15 -15.13 2.93 28.67
C GLY A 15 -14.44 4.27 28.95
N ILE A 16 -14.97 5.36 28.39
CA ILE A 16 -14.48 6.73 28.62
C ILE A 16 -14.59 7.09 30.11
N ALA A 17 -15.71 6.77 30.76
CA ALA A 17 -15.90 7.04 32.19
C ALA A 17 -14.92 6.23 33.06
N ALA A 18 -14.70 4.96 32.73
CA ALA A 18 -13.72 4.11 33.42
C ALA A 18 -12.29 4.64 33.22
N TYR A 19 -11.95 5.10 32.02
CA TYR A 19 -10.66 5.74 31.72
C TYR A 19 -10.44 6.98 32.59
N LYS A 20 -11.38 7.94 32.55
CA LYS A 20 -11.30 9.17 33.36
C LYS A 20 -11.20 8.88 34.85
N LYS A 21 -11.88 7.84 35.33
CA LYS A 21 -11.78 7.40 36.74
C LYS A 21 -10.41 6.82 37.08
N LYS A 22 -9.80 6.08 36.14
CA LYS A 22 -8.49 5.44 36.32
C LYS A 22 -7.33 6.42 36.15
N HIS A 23 -7.52 7.48 35.35
CA HIS A 23 -6.53 8.49 34.98
C HIS A 23 -7.03 9.90 35.29
N PRO A 24 -7.32 10.24 36.56
CA PRO A 24 -7.83 11.57 36.94
C PRO A 24 -6.85 12.71 36.65
N GLU A 25 -5.55 12.40 36.53
CA GLU A 25 -4.48 13.32 36.16
C GLU A 25 -4.37 13.60 34.66
N SER A 26 -5.08 12.84 33.82
CA SER A 26 -5.00 13.00 32.38
C SER A 26 -5.71 14.27 31.89
N ASN A 27 -5.06 14.97 30.96
CA ASN A 27 -5.64 16.09 30.22
C ASN A 27 -6.37 15.65 28.93
N ASP A 28 -6.62 14.35 28.77
CA ASP A 28 -7.24 13.82 27.55
C ASP A 28 -8.68 14.31 27.40
N THR A 29 -8.99 14.76 26.18
CA THR A 29 -10.35 15.15 25.79
C THR A 29 -10.96 14.07 24.92
N PHE A 30 -12.27 13.88 25.06
CA PHE A 30 -13.01 12.90 24.28
C PHE A 30 -14.10 13.64 23.50
N SER A 31 -14.07 13.51 22.18
CA SER A 31 -15.10 13.97 21.27
C SER A 31 -15.60 12.79 20.46
N THR A 32 -16.90 12.74 20.17
CA THR A 32 -17.52 11.67 19.40
C THR A 32 -18.24 12.27 18.20
N ASN A 33 -17.83 11.86 17.01
CA ASN A 33 -18.48 12.20 15.76
C ASN A 33 -19.25 10.98 15.24
N TRP A 34 -20.45 11.22 14.70
CA TRP A 34 -21.31 10.19 14.14
C TRP A 34 -21.31 10.26 12.61
N PHE A 35 -21.19 9.11 11.96
CA PHE A 35 -21.23 8.98 10.50
C PHE A 35 -22.38 8.04 10.09
N PRO A 36 -23.05 8.32 8.95
CA PRO A 36 -24.18 7.54 8.46
C PRO A 36 -23.72 6.20 7.86
N PHE A 37 -24.59 5.20 7.98
CA PHE A 37 -24.45 3.91 7.31
C PHE A 37 -25.83 3.32 7.05
N TYR A 38 -26.10 2.91 5.81
CA TYR A 38 -27.37 2.30 5.43
C TYR A 38 -27.30 0.78 5.55
N LEU A 39 -28.05 0.22 6.51
CA LEU A 39 -28.20 -1.24 6.64
C LEU A 39 -28.93 -1.89 5.46
N ASN A 40 -29.83 -1.14 4.84
CA ASN A 40 -30.58 -1.53 3.65
C ASN A 40 -30.89 -0.26 2.84
N PRO A 41 -30.09 0.06 1.82
CA PRO A 41 -30.31 1.23 0.96
C PRO A 41 -31.68 1.23 0.28
N ASP A 42 -32.20 0.04 -0.03
CA ASP A 42 -33.47 -0.17 -0.73
C ASP A 42 -34.68 -0.32 0.20
N ALA A 43 -34.54 0.06 1.48
CA ALA A 43 -35.63 -0.03 2.45
C ALA A 43 -36.83 0.85 2.01
N PRO A 44 -38.08 0.37 2.21
CA PRO A 44 -39.26 1.19 1.96
C PRO A 44 -39.25 2.43 2.87
N LYS A 45 -40.02 3.46 2.51
CA LYS A 45 -40.09 4.70 3.31
C LYS A 45 -40.45 4.42 4.77
N SER A 46 -41.48 3.64 5.02
CA SER A 46 -41.90 3.21 6.35
C SER A 46 -42.69 1.90 6.26
N ALA A 47 -42.44 0.96 7.17
CA ALA A 47 -43.06 -0.36 7.24
C ALA A 47 -43.13 -0.83 8.71
N ASP A 48 -44.01 -1.80 9.00
CA ASP A 48 -44.09 -2.40 10.32
C ASP A 48 -42.79 -3.14 10.66
N LYS A 49 -42.18 -2.80 11.80
CA LYS A 49 -40.86 -3.30 12.20
C LYS A 49 -40.88 -4.79 12.50
N GLN A 50 -41.93 -5.26 13.18
CA GLN A 50 -42.06 -6.67 13.56
C GLN A 50 -42.26 -7.55 12.33
N GLN A 51 -43.15 -7.14 11.42
CA GLN A 51 -43.36 -7.85 10.16
C GLN A 51 -42.09 -7.91 9.31
N MET A 52 -41.31 -6.83 9.24
CA MET A 52 -40.05 -6.82 8.50
C MET A 52 -39.03 -7.80 9.08
N TYR A 53 -38.91 -7.87 10.41
CA TYR A 53 -38.00 -8.81 11.07
C TYR A 53 -38.46 -10.27 10.94
N GLU A 54 -39.75 -10.55 11.15
CA GLU A 54 -40.30 -11.89 10.95
C GLU A 54 -40.16 -12.37 9.50
N SER A 55 -40.33 -11.47 8.52
CA SER A 55 -40.12 -11.79 7.11
C SER A 55 -38.64 -12.09 6.79
N LYS A 56 -37.70 -11.37 7.42
CA LYS A 56 -36.27 -11.51 7.17
C LYS A 56 -35.65 -12.71 7.87
N PHE A 57 -36.06 -13.00 9.11
CA PHE A 57 -35.39 -13.97 9.97
C PHE A 57 -36.26 -15.17 10.37
N GLY A 58 -37.57 -15.10 10.18
CA GLY A 58 -38.54 -16.06 10.70
C GLY A 58 -38.99 -15.74 12.13
N LYS A 59 -40.24 -16.08 12.47
CA LYS A 59 -40.89 -15.69 13.74
C LYS A 59 -40.13 -16.18 14.98
N GLU A 60 -39.73 -17.44 14.99
CA GLU A 60 -39.01 -18.06 16.12
C GLU A 60 -37.64 -17.42 16.34
N ARG A 61 -36.87 -17.25 15.25
CA ARG A 61 -35.55 -16.61 15.31
C ARG A 61 -35.63 -15.15 15.72
N THR A 62 -36.64 -14.41 15.24
CA THR A 62 -36.89 -13.03 15.66
C THR A 62 -37.13 -12.95 17.17
N ALA A 63 -37.99 -13.81 17.73
CA ALA A 63 -38.26 -13.82 19.16
C ALA A 63 -36.98 -14.10 19.99
N MET A 64 -36.17 -15.08 19.58
CA MET A 64 -34.90 -15.37 20.24
C MET A 64 -33.90 -14.20 20.17
N MET A 65 -33.80 -13.54 19.01
CA MET A 65 -32.93 -12.37 18.82
C MET A 65 -33.37 -11.20 19.70
N GLN A 66 -34.68 -10.97 19.80
CA GLN A 66 -35.26 -9.92 20.64
C GLN A 66 -35.03 -10.20 22.13
N GLU A 67 -35.24 -11.43 22.59
CA GLU A 67 -34.96 -11.79 23.98
C GLU A 67 -33.48 -11.55 24.33
N ARG A 68 -32.56 -12.02 23.47
CA ARG A 68 -31.12 -11.82 23.65
C ARG A 68 -30.76 -10.32 23.67
N LEU A 69 -31.27 -9.53 22.74
CA LEU A 69 -31.03 -8.09 22.68
C LEU A 69 -31.58 -7.37 23.91
N SER A 70 -32.74 -7.78 24.43
CA SER A 70 -33.32 -7.22 25.65
C SER A 70 -32.43 -7.46 26.87
N GLN A 71 -31.86 -8.67 27.00
CA GLN A 71 -30.92 -8.99 28.09
C GLN A 71 -29.65 -8.13 28.00
N ILE A 72 -29.08 -7.99 26.80
CA ILE A 72 -27.92 -7.15 26.55
C ILE A 72 -28.25 -5.68 26.85
N GLY A 73 -29.36 -5.17 26.32
CA GLY A 73 -29.82 -3.80 26.53
C GLY A 73 -29.98 -3.48 28.01
N LYS A 74 -30.61 -4.37 28.78
CA LYS A 74 -30.79 -4.20 30.23
C LYS A 74 -29.46 -4.04 30.98
N ALA A 75 -28.42 -4.79 30.59
CA ALA A 75 -27.08 -4.64 31.18
C ALA A 75 -26.41 -3.29 30.85
N GLU A 76 -26.81 -2.67 29.73
CA GLU A 76 -26.34 -1.35 29.29
C GLU A 76 -27.30 -0.21 29.65
N GLY A 77 -28.40 -0.49 30.35
CA GLY A 77 -29.42 0.51 30.72
C GLY A 77 -30.31 0.95 29.56
N ILE A 78 -30.54 0.08 28.57
CA ILE A 78 -31.42 0.30 27.42
C ILE A 78 -32.66 -0.59 27.56
N ASN A 79 -33.85 -0.01 27.44
CA ASN A 79 -35.12 -0.74 27.50
C ASN A 79 -35.65 -1.01 26.08
N PHE A 80 -35.06 -1.97 25.38
CA PHE A 80 -35.46 -2.27 24.01
C PHE A 80 -36.96 -2.64 23.88
N LYS A 81 -37.60 -1.98 22.93
CA LYS A 81 -38.96 -2.21 22.45
C LYS A 81 -38.92 -2.56 20.96
N TYR A 82 -39.77 -3.49 20.54
CA TYR A 82 -39.70 -4.09 19.21
C TYR A 82 -40.89 -3.74 18.31
N GLY A 83 -41.89 -3.02 18.82
CA GLY A 83 -42.97 -2.47 18.02
C GLY A 83 -42.58 -1.22 17.22
N GLY A 84 -43.59 -0.60 16.63
CA GLY A 84 -43.45 0.60 15.81
C GLY A 84 -43.05 0.31 14.37
N LYS A 85 -42.56 1.35 13.68
CA LYS A 85 -42.22 1.29 12.25
C LYS A 85 -40.73 1.50 12.00
N THR A 86 -40.27 1.06 10.83
CA THR A 86 -38.89 1.20 10.34
C THR A 86 -38.88 1.37 8.83
N GLY A 87 -37.77 1.85 8.26
CA GLY A 87 -37.66 2.12 6.83
C GLY A 87 -36.39 2.87 6.46
N ASN A 88 -36.44 3.62 5.37
CA ASN A 88 -35.32 4.43 4.89
C ASN A 88 -34.97 5.54 5.91
N THR A 89 -33.77 5.49 6.48
CA THR A 89 -33.32 6.42 7.53
C THR A 89 -32.53 7.62 7.00
N ARG A 90 -32.55 7.90 5.69
CA ARG A 90 -31.79 9.03 5.11
C ARG A 90 -32.15 10.36 5.78
N ASP A 91 -33.44 10.64 6.00
CA ASP A 91 -33.85 11.86 6.68
C ASP A 91 -33.47 11.88 8.17
N SER A 92 -33.41 10.72 8.84
CA SER A 92 -32.85 10.63 10.18
C SER A 92 -31.36 11.01 10.18
N HIS A 93 -30.59 10.54 9.19
CA HIS A 93 -29.18 10.91 9.02
C HIS A 93 -28.99 12.39 8.64
N ARG A 94 -29.90 12.95 7.84
CA ARG A 94 -29.90 14.40 7.54
C ARG A 94 -30.14 15.24 8.79
N LEU A 95 -31.01 14.81 9.70
CA LEU A 95 -31.18 15.48 10.99
C LEU A 95 -29.90 15.40 11.85
N VAL A 96 -29.21 14.26 11.82
CA VAL A 96 -27.91 14.09 12.49
C VAL A 96 -26.86 15.02 11.89
N GLN A 97 -26.87 15.22 10.56
CA GLN A 97 -26.02 16.22 9.89
C GLN A 97 -26.31 17.64 10.37
N LEU A 98 -27.59 18.02 10.54
CA LEU A 98 -27.94 19.31 11.13
C LEU A 98 -27.31 19.44 12.53
N GLY A 99 -27.43 18.40 13.37
CA GLY A 99 -26.75 18.35 14.66
C GLY A 99 -25.23 18.50 14.56
N LYS A 100 -24.59 17.89 13.55
CA LYS A 100 -23.15 18.00 13.26
C LYS A 100 -22.72 19.45 13.00
N THR A 101 -23.55 20.24 12.31
CA THR A 101 -23.26 21.68 12.08
C THR A 101 -23.20 22.51 13.36
N LYS A 102 -23.80 22.02 14.46
CA LYS A 102 -23.79 22.65 15.79
C LYS A 102 -22.74 22.07 16.73
N GLY A 103 -21.92 21.13 16.24
CA GLY A 103 -20.81 20.52 16.96
C GLY A 103 -21.09 19.10 17.48
N PRO A 104 -20.03 18.36 17.89
CA PRO A 104 -20.11 16.93 18.21
C PRO A 104 -21.10 16.56 19.33
N GLN A 105 -21.23 17.45 20.32
CA GLN A 105 -22.17 17.26 21.42
C GLN A 105 -23.63 17.39 20.97
N ALA A 106 -23.94 18.37 20.11
CA ALA A 106 -25.29 18.53 19.55
C ALA A 106 -25.64 17.36 18.63
N GLN A 107 -24.70 16.93 17.79
CA GLN A 107 -24.83 15.73 16.98
C GLN A 107 -25.16 14.49 17.82
N THR A 108 -24.43 14.29 18.92
CA THR A 108 -24.64 13.15 19.82
C THR A 108 -26.03 13.19 20.46
N ARG A 109 -26.51 14.35 20.93
CA ARG A 109 -27.87 14.48 21.49
C ARG A 109 -28.95 14.11 20.48
N VAL A 110 -28.79 14.51 19.21
CA VAL A 110 -29.74 14.14 18.15
C VAL A 110 -29.79 12.62 17.96
N ILE A 111 -28.62 11.97 17.90
CA ILE A 111 -28.53 10.50 17.81
C ILE A 111 -29.19 9.82 19.02
N GLU A 112 -28.97 10.33 20.23
CA GLU A 112 -29.57 9.80 21.45
C GLU A 112 -31.11 9.88 21.42
N GLU A 113 -31.67 11.02 21.01
CA GLU A 113 -33.12 11.17 20.89
C GLU A 113 -33.70 10.27 19.79
N LEU A 114 -32.99 10.08 18.68
CA LEU A 114 -33.39 9.13 17.64
C LEU A 114 -33.30 7.67 18.12
N PHE A 115 -32.27 7.30 18.87
CA PHE A 115 -32.17 5.99 19.50
C PHE A 115 -33.30 5.75 20.49
N ALA A 116 -33.57 6.69 21.38
CA ALA A 116 -34.67 6.57 22.34
C ALA A 116 -36.03 6.49 21.63
N ALA A 117 -36.27 7.35 20.63
CA ALA A 117 -37.50 7.34 19.85
C ALA A 117 -37.71 5.97 19.18
N TYR A 118 -36.69 5.43 18.52
CA TYR A 118 -36.80 4.22 17.73
C TYR A 118 -36.78 2.92 18.55
N PHE A 119 -35.91 2.85 19.55
CA PHE A 119 -35.63 1.61 20.29
C PHE A 119 -36.33 1.50 21.63
N GLU A 120 -36.78 2.59 22.24
CA GLU A 120 -37.40 2.56 23.58
C GLU A 120 -38.84 3.06 23.58
N ASN A 121 -39.22 3.86 22.58
CA ASN A 121 -40.54 4.51 22.50
C ASN A 121 -41.36 4.11 21.27
N GLU A 122 -40.88 3.14 20.47
CA GLU A 122 -41.60 2.57 19.31
C GLU A 122 -42.05 3.62 18.26
N LYS A 123 -41.37 4.77 18.20
CA LYS A 123 -41.68 5.84 17.24
C LYS A 123 -41.06 5.58 15.87
N ASP A 124 -41.71 6.14 14.84
CA ASP A 124 -41.26 6.04 13.46
C ASP A 124 -40.24 7.15 13.12
N ILE A 125 -38.95 6.82 13.13
CA ILE A 125 -37.86 7.75 12.79
C ILE A 125 -37.74 8.06 11.29
N THR A 126 -38.63 7.53 10.45
CA THR A 126 -38.77 7.92 9.03
C THR A 126 -39.83 9.01 8.85
N SER A 127 -40.56 9.34 9.92
CA SER A 127 -41.64 10.33 9.93
C SER A 127 -41.10 11.71 10.30
N GLN A 128 -41.33 12.69 9.43
CA GLN A 128 -40.88 14.07 9.64
C GLN A 128 -41.37 14.69 10.97
N PRO A 129 -42.65 14.55 11.40
CA PRO A 129 -43.08 14.99 12.73
C PRO A 129 -42.24 14.41 13.89
N ILE A 130 -41.85 13.13 13.81
CA ILE A 130 -41.04 12.49 14.84
C ILE A 130 -39.59 12.99 14.80
N LEU A 131 -39.06 13.24 13.60
CA LEU A 131 -37.73 13.84 13.43
C LEU A 131 -37.68 15.26 14.01
N ILE A 132 -38.71 16.08 13.78
CA ILE A 132 -38.82 17.41 14.38
C ILE A 132 -38.86 17.30 15.91
N GLU A 133 -39.69 16.41 16.45
CA GLU A 133 -39.78 16.20 17.90
C GLU A 133 -38.41 15.80 18.50
N ALA A 134 -37.71 14.84 17.88
CA ALA A 134 -36.40 14.39 18.32
C ALA A 134 -35.34 15.50 18.26
N GLY A 135 -35.32 16.29 17.17
CA GLY A 135 -34.39 17.42 17.03
C GLY A 135 -34.63 18.53 18.07
N VAL A 136 -35.90 18.86 18.34
CA VAL A 136 -36.26 19.84 19.38
C VAL A 136 -35.82 19.36 20.76
N ARG A 137 -36.06 18.09 21.09
CA ARG A 137 -35.61 17.48 22.36
C ARG A 137 -34.08 17.46 22.49
N ALA A 138 -33.36 17.32 21.37
CA ALA A 138 -31.90 17.43 21.33
C ALA A 138 -31.38 18.87 21.44
N GLY A 139 -32.28 19.86 21.49
CA GLY A 139 -31.96 21.29 21.65
C GLY A 139 -31.75 22.06 20.35
N LEU A 140 -32.25 21.56 19.22
CA LEU A 140 -32.27 22.28 17.94
C LEU A 140 -33.55 23.12 17.79
N GLU A 141 -33.49 24.19 16.99
CA GLU A 141 -34.66 25.04 16.75
C GLU A 141 -35.66 24.37 15.81
N GLU A 142 -36.94 24.34 16.17
CA GLU A 142 -38.00 23.68 15.40
C GLU A 142 -38.07 24.17 13.94
N LYS A 143 -37.98 25.49 13.74
CA LYS A 143 -38.03 26.08 12.39
C LYS A 143 -36.84 25.65 11.55
N GLU A 144 -35.63 25.66 12.12
CA GLU A 144 -34.42 25.22 11.43
C GLU A 144 -34.51 23.75 10.99
N ILE A 145 -35.05 22.87 11.85
CA ILE A 145 -35.25 21.46 11.50
C ILE A 145 -36.21 21.31 10.31
N LYS A 146 -37.34 22.04 10.33
CA LYS A 146 -38.32 22.02 9.23
C LYS A 146 -37.69 22.48 7.93
N ASP A 147 -37.07 23.66 7.94
CA ASP A 147 -36.41 24.24 6.76
C ASP A 147 -35.28 23.32 6.23
N TRP A 148 -34.56 22.64 7.12
CA TRP A 148 -33.51 21.69 6.76
C TRP A 148 -34.06 20.45 6.05
N LEU A 149 -35.10 19.83 6.63
CA LEU A 149 -35.71 18.62 6.11
C LEU A 149 -36.48 18.88 4.80
N ASP A 150 -37.32 19.92 4.76
CA ASP A 150 -38.10 20.31 3.59
C ASP A 150 -37.20 20.78 2.43
N GLY A 151 -36.12 21.49 2.74
CA GLY A 151 -35.19 22.03 1.75
C GLY A 151 -34.18 21.02 1.19
N GLY A 152 -34.25 19.73 1.54
CA GLY A 152 -33.31 18.72 1.03
C GLY A 152 -31.87 18.81 1.59
N LYS A 153 -31.59 19.73 2.52
CA LYS A 153 -30.26 19.99 3.08
C LYS A 153 -29.69 18.79 3.82
N GLY A 154 -28.36 18.66 3.84
CA GLY A 154 -27.64 17.53 4.45
C GLY A 154 -27.68 16.25 3.61
N GLY A 155 -28.44 16.23 2.51
CA GLY A 155 -28.57 15.04 1.65
C GLY A 155 -27.25 14.65 0.99
N PRO A 156 -26.61 15.55 0.22
CA PRO A 156 -25.32 15.27 -0.42
C PRO A 156 -24.22 14.87 0.56
N GLU A 157 -24.17 15.48 1.74
CA GLU A 157 -23.21 15.16 2.79
C GLU A 157 -23.43 13.77 3.36
N VAL A 158 -24.69 13.38 3.63
CA VAL A 158 -25.01 12.01 4.05
C VAL A 158 -24.62 11.01 2.98
N ASP A 159 -24.96 11.27 1.72
CA ASP A 159 -24.69 10.33 0.63
C ASP A 159 -23.18 10.15 0.42
N LYS A 160 -22.41 11.24 0.50
CA LYS A 160 -20.94 11.17 0.44
C LYS A 160 -20.36 10.42 1.63
N GLU A 161 -20.78 10.69 2.86
CA GLU A 161 -20.24 9.97 4.03
C GLU A 161 -20.59 8.47 4.01
N VAL A 162 -21.75 8.09 3.47
CA VAL A 162 -22.09 6.67 3.23
C VAL A 162 -21.18 6.06 2.17
N GLN A 163 -20.90 6.78 1.08
CA GLN A 163 -19.96 6.33 0.06
C GLN A 163 -18.53 6.18 0.62
N ASP A 164 -18.06 7.17 1.38
CA ASP A 164 -16.75 7.15 2.04
C ASP A 164 -16.63 5.93 2.97
N ALA A 165 -17.70 5.54 3.68
CA ALA A 165 -17.71 4.32 4.49
C ALA A 165 -17.56 3.03 3.65
N VAL A 166 -18.16 2.98 2.47
CA VAL A 166 -18.00 1.86 1.52
C VAL A 166 -16.56 1.81 0.98
N GLU A 167 -16.00 2.95 0.60
CA GLU A 167 -14.62 3.07 0.13
C GLU A 167 -13.60 2.68 1.21
N GLN A 168 -13.96 2.87 2.48
CA GLN A 168 -13.19 2.41 3.65
C GLN A 168 -13.45 0.94 4.03
N ASN A 169 -14.16 0.17 3.20
CA ASN A 169 -14.54 -1.23 3.45
C ASN A 169 -15.32 -1.45 4.76
N ILE A 170 -16.03 -0.43 5.26
CA ILE A 170 -16.91 -0.58 6.41
C ILE A 170 -18.15 -1.34 5.94
N SER A 171 -18.23 -2.62 6.29
CA SER A 171 -19.32 -3.53 5.89
C SER A 171 -20.37 -3.76 6.98
N GLY A 172 -20.20 -3.16 8.16
CA GLY A 172 -21.11 -3.34 9.28
C GLY A 172 -20.91 -2.31 10.40
N VAL A 173 -21.90 -2.26 11.30
CA VAL A 173 -21.95 -1.32 12.43
C VAL A 173 -22.23 -2.08 13.74
N PRO A 174 -21.75 -1.57 14.91
CA PRO A 174 -20.92 -0.39 15.09
C PRO A 174 -19.49 -0.58 14.58
N ASN A 175 -18.92 0.47 14.00
CA ASN A 175 -17.50 0.59 13.72
C ASN A 175 -16.99 1.83 14.49
N PHE A 176 -15.83 1.70 15.16
CA PHE A 176 -15.22 2.78 15.92
C PHE A 176 -13.83 3.10 15.37
N THR A 177 -13.65 4.31 14.85
CA THR A 177 -12.33 4.88 14.58
C THR A 177 -11.90 5.70 15.78
N ILE A 178 -10.77 5.34 16.40
CA ILE A 178 -10.20 6.05 17.55
C ILE A 178 -8.86 6.66 17.11
N ASN A 179 -8.70 7.96 17.32
CA ASN A 179 -7.47 8.73 17.04
C ASN A 179 -7.06 8.84 15.56
N ASP A 180 -8.00 8.70 14.61
CA ASP A 180 -7.81 8.91 13.16
C ASP A 180 -6.37 8.62 12.68
N GLN A 181 -5.89 7.40 12.84
CA GLN A 181 -4.51 7.09 12.44
C GLN A 181 -4.46 6.97 10.91
N PHE A 182 -3.81 7.94 10.29
CA PHE A 182 -3.72 8.13 8.84
C PHE A 182 -2.69 7.16 8.24
N ALA A 183 -2.85 6.81 6.94
CA ALA A 183 -1.75 6.52 6.00
C ALA A 183 -1.40 7.85 5.31
N ALA A 184 -0.79 7.86 4.12
CA ALA A 184 -1.02 9.04 3.26
C ALA A 184 -2.54 9.29 3.29
N SER A 185 -2.95 10.50 3.65
CA SER A 185 -4.36 10.82 3.81
C SER A 185 -5.10 10.46 2.53
N SER A 186 -6.41 10.19 2.59
CA SER A 186 -7.18 9.95 1.36
C SER A 186 -7.01 11.11 0.36
N SER A 187 -6.84 12.34 0.87
CA SER A 187 -6.48 13.55 0.11
C SER A 187 -5.09 13.56 -0.55
N ALA A 188 -4.27 12.54 -0.31
CA ALA A 188 -3.00 12.29 -1.00
C ALA A 188 -3.02 10.91 -1.70
N GLY A 189 -4.20 10.33 -1.90
CA GLY A 189 -4.40 9.09 -2.62
C GLY A 189 -4.12 7.82 -1.81
N GLY A 190 -3.87 7.92 -0.50
CA GLY A 190 -3.57 6.75 0.33
C GLY A 190 -4.80 6.02 0.88
N ASN A 191 -4.57 4.78 1.33
CA ASN A 191 -5.60 3.96 1.99
C ASN A 191 -5.00 3.25 3.22
N TYR A 192 -5.25 3.79 4.41
CA TYR A 192 -4.70 3.25 5.66
C TYR A 192 -5.23 1.86 6.01
N SER A 193 -6.55 1.66 5.86
CA SER A 193 -7.17 0.37 6.18
C SER A 193 -6.57 -0.76 5.34
N ARG A 194 -6.31 -0.49 4.05
CA ARG A 194 -5.63 -1.39 3.14
C ARG A 194 -4.18 -1.64 3.57
N LEU A 195 -3.41 -0.58 3.84
CA LEU A 195 -2.01 -0.70 4.31
C LEU A 195 -1.92 -1.61 5.56
N VAL A 196 -2.77 -1.37 6.56
CA VAL A 196 -2.81 -2.19 7.78
C VAL A 196 -3.16 -3.64 7.46
N THR A 197 -4.18 -3.87 6.64
CA THR A 197 -4.60 -5.21 6.21
C THR A 197 -3.47 -5.95 5.50
N GLU A 198 -2.78 -5.28 4.58
CA GLU A 198 -1.69 -5.86 3.81
C GLU A 198 -0.44 -6.13 4.66
N LEU A 199 -0.12 -5.25 5.61
CA LEU A 199 0.95 -5.50 6.59
C LEU A 199 0.62 -6.66 7.53
N ASP A 200 -0.65 -6.81 7.95
CA ASP A 200 -1.09 -7.97 8.74
C ASP A 200 -0.99 -9.27 7.94
N GLN A 201 -1.47 -9.26 6.70
CA GLN A 201 -1.35 -10.42 5.80
C GLN A 201 0.12 -10.82 5.58
N MET A 202 1.01 -9.86 5.37
CA MET A 202 2.44 -10.13 5.22
C MET A 202 3.05 -10.68 6.52
N ALA A 203 2.71 -10.09 7.68
CA ALA A 203 3.20 -10.55 8.98
C ALA A 203 2.74 -11.98 9.30
N ASP A 204 1.50 -12.33 8.98
CA ASP A 204 0.93 -13.67 9.15
C ASP A 204 1.65 -14.72 8.30
N ARG A 205 2.31 -14.32 7.21
CA ARG A 205 3.15 -15.16 6.36
C ARG A 205 4.64 -15.13 6.74
N GLY A 206 4.98 -14.50 7.87
CA GLY A 206 6.36 -14.44 8.38
C GLY A 206 7.28 -13.48 7.63
N ILE A 207 6.72 -12.59 6.80
CA ILE A 207 7.49 -11.53 6.16
C ILE A 207 7.94 -10.55 7.24
N ASN A 208 9.26 -10.34 7.33
CA ASN A 208 9.89 -9.50 8.35
C ASN A 208 10.66 -8.31 7.76
N HIS A 209 10.68 -8.18 6.43
CA HIS A 209 11.42 -7.16 5.72
C HIS A 209 10.63 -6.70 4.50
N LEU A 210 10.54 -5.38 4.30
CA LEU A 210 9.96 -4.77 3.11
C LEU A 210 11.00 -3.85 2.46
N ARG A 211 11.19 -3.98 1.15
CA ARG A 211 11.90 -2.99 0.34
C ARG A 211 10.88 -1.97 -0.14
N ILE A 212 11.02 -0.71 0.28
CA ILE A 212 10.04 0.35 0.02
C ILE A 212 10.69 1.54 -0.67
N MET A 213 9.91 2.19 -1.54
CA MET A 213 10.35 3.39 -2.23
C MET A 213 10.22 4.62 -1.31
N ALA A 214 11.34 5.32 -1.11
CA ALA A 214 11.42 6.55 -0.31
C ALA A 214 11.66 7.80 -1.19
N ALA A 215 11.47 7.68 -2.50
CA ALA A 215 11.65 8.73 -3.50
C ALA A 215 10.50 8.71 -4.53
N SER A 216 10.01 9.88 -4.91
CA SER A 216 9.14 10.04 -6.08
C SER A 216 9.08 11.48 -6.50
N GLU A 217 9.50 11.75 -7.73
CA GLU A 217 9.76 13.06 -8.28
C GLU A 217 8.64 13.51 -9.21
N GLY A 218 8.13 14.70 -8.95
CA GLY A 218 7.15 15.39 -9.77
C GLY A 218 7.77 16.08 -10.97
N ALA A 219 6.97 16.91 -11.62
CA ALA A 219 7.41 17.81 -12.68
C ALA A 219 6.48 19.03 -12.72
N PRO A 220 6.89 20.12 -13.38
CA PRO A 220 6.04 21.30 -13.56
C PRO A 220 4.73 21.02 -14.30
N THR A 221 4.71 19.98 -15.13
CA THR A 221 3.52 19.49 -15.84
C THR A 221 3.27 18.02 -15.48
N PRO A 222 2.01 17.54 -15.53
CA PRO A 222 1.72 16.11 -15.34
C PRO A 222 2.57 15.26 -16.30
N GLN A 223 3.24 14.25 -15.75
CA GLN A 223 4.06 13.31 -16.50
C GLN A 223 3.42 11.91 -16.45
N PRO A 224 3.48 11.14 -17.53
CA PRO A 224 2.95 9.79 -17.56
C PRO A 224 3.86 8.81 -16.78
N PHE A 225 3.35 7.58 -16.64
CA PHE A 225 4.12 6.39 -16.20
C PHE A 225 4.64 6.41 -14.77
N ARG A 226 4.30 7.40 -13.95
CA ARG A 226 4.87 7.57 -12.61
C ARG A 226 3.84 7.71 -11.50
N MET A 227 4.28 7.46 -10.28
CA MET A 227 3.51 7.66 -9.05
C MET A 227 3.01 9.11 -8.93
N ASN A 228 1.74 9.27 -8.56
CA ASN A 228 1.10 10.56 -8.35
C ASN A 228 0.11 10.50 -7.16
N PRO A 229 0.12 11.45 -6.21
CA PRO A 229 0.99 12.62 -6.14
C PRO A 229 2.44 12.26 -5.73
N PRO A 230 3.46 12.99 -6.21
CA PRO A 230 4.86 12.71 -5.89
C PRO A 230 5.22 13.18 -4.47
N LEU A 231 6.23 12.54 -3.88
CA LEU A 231 6.87 12.97 -2.62
C LEU A 231 7.63 14.28 -2.81
N LEU A 232 8.47 14.39 -3.84
CA LEU A 232 9.26 15.57 -4.18
C LEU A 232 8.63 16.27 -5.39
N LYS A 233 7.87 17.34 -5.17
CA LYS A 233 7.17 18.06 -6.26
C LYS A 233 8.14 18.78 -7.20
N ALA A 234 9.20 19.34 -6.63
CA ALA A 234 10.32 20.02 -7.29
C ALA A 234 11.51 20.01 -6.32
N PRO A 235 12.76 20.26 -6.75
CA PRO A 235 13.92 20.26 -5.85
C PRO A 235 13.69 21.13 -4.60
N GLY A 236 13.77 20.51 -3.41
CA GLY A 236 13.52 21.17 -2.12
C GLY A 236 12.05 21.38 -1.72
N HIS A 237 11.09 21.04 -2.58
CA HIS A 237 9.65 21.23 -2.35
C HIS A 237 8.92 19.90 -2.22
N TYR A 238 8.59 19.51 -0.98
CA TYR A 238 7.98 18.23 -0.67
C TYR A 238 6.45 18.29 -0.58
N ASN A 239 5.81 17.18 -0.90
CA ASN A 239 4.44 16.90 -0.53
C ASN A 239 4.40 16.30 0.88
N GLU A 240 4.12 17.13 1.88
CA GLU A 240 4.11 16.72 3.28
C GLU A 240 3.09 15.60 3.57
N GLU A 241 1.94 15.57 2.87
CA GLU A 241 0.95 14.52 3.06
C GLU A 241 1.41 13.15 2.55
N VAL A 242 2.18 13.12 1.45
CA VAL A 242 2.84 11.88 0.97
C VAL A 242 3.98 11.50 1.92
N PHE A 243 4.73 12.47 2.43
CA PHE A 243 5.83 12.21 3.37
C PHE A 243 5.32 11.61 4.69
N LYS A 244 4.18 12.08 5.20
CA LYS A 244 3.50 11.45 6.34
C LYS A 244 3.10 10.00 6.03
N GLY A 245 2.74 9.68 4.79
CA GLY A 245 2.51 8.29 4.36
C GLY A 245 3.69 7.37 4.64
N LEU A 246 4.92 7.84 4.39
CA LEU A 246 6.14 7.11 4.72
C LEU A 246 6.34 6.98 6.24
N ASP A 247 6.05 8.04 7.00
CA ASP A 247 6.09 8.01 8.47
C ASP A 247 5.17 6.92 9.03
N ILE A 248 3.97 6.80 8.46
CA ILE A 248 2.97 5.82 8.86
C ILE A 248 3.40 4.41 8.49
N CYS A 249 3.86 4.20 7.25
CA CYS A 249 4.34 2.91 6.79
C CYS A 249 5.40 2.36 7.77
N LEU A 250 6.41 3.16 8.11
CA LEU A 250 7.43 2.79 9.08
C LEU A 250 6.87 2.55 10.49
N ALA A 251 5.94 3.38 10.96
CA ALA A 251 5.33 3.19 12.27
C ALA A 251 4.52 1.88 12.34
N GLU A 252 3.77 1.54 11.29
CA GLU A 252 2.99 0.31 11.19
C GLU A 252 3.85 -0.95 11.02
N MET A 253 4.92 -0.87 10.23
CA MET A 253 5.92 -1.93 10.12
C MET A 253 6.57 -2.20 11.49
N SER A 254 6.92 -1.14 12.24
CA SER A 254 7.53 -1.26 13.58
C SER A 254 6.65 -2.04 14.55
N LYS A 255 5.32 -1.84 14.50
CA LYS A 255 4.35 -2.56 15.36
C LYS A 255 4.36 -4.08 15.11
N ARG A 256 4.77 -4.52 13.91
CA ARG A 256 4.83 -5.92 13.48
C ARG A 256 6.24 -6.51 13.53
N GLY A 257 7.23 -5.74 14.00
CA GLY A 257 8.63 -6.17 14.03
C GLY A 257 9.28 -6.27 12.65
N MET A 258 8.67 -5.65 11.63
CA MET A 258 9.21 -5.60 10.27
C MET A 258 10.33 -4.56 10.15
N ARG A 259 11.24 -4.78 9.20
CA ARG A 259 12.34 -3.88 8.84
C ARG A 259 12.17 -3.34 7.42
N ALA A 260 12.76 -2.20 7.13
CA ALA A 260 12.71 -1.54 5.83
C ALA A 260 14.08 -1.42 5.17
N THR A 261 14.17 -1.73 3.87
CA THR A 261 15.12 -1.10 2.96
C THR A 261 14.45 0.14 2.39
N MET A 262 15.07 1.29 2.58
CA MET A 262 14.60 2.59 2.10
C MET A 262 15.32 2.94 0.80
N THR A 263 14.67 2.75 -0.33
CA THR A 263 15.23 3.04 -1.66
C THR A 263 15.11 4.54 -1.97
N LEU A 264 16.23 5.23 -2.08
CA LEU A 264 16.33 6.69 -2.07
C LEU A 264 16.27 7.34 -3.46
N GLY A 265 16.16 6.54 -4.51
CA GLY A 265 16.10 6.98 -5.90
C GLY A 265 15.74 5.82 -6.81
N ASN A 266 15.65 6.10 -8.10
CA ASN A 266 15.25 5.10 -9.08
C ASN A 266 15.91 5.42 -10.42
N GLU A 267 16.45 4.41 -11.08
CA GLU A 267 16.83 4.53 -12.48
C GLU A 267 15.60 4.83 -13.35
N TRP A 268 14.51 4.09 -13.10
CA TRP A 268 13.34 4.05 -13.96
C TRP A 268 12.37 5.21 -13.72
N GLN A 269 11.56 5.47 -14.74
CA GLN A 269 10.63 6.58 -14.81
C GLN A 269 9.45 6.49 -13.84
N TRP A 270 9.18 5.33 -13.24
CA TRP A 270 7.93 5.10 -12.51
C TRP A 270 7.80 5.83 -11.19
N SER A 271 8.90 6.37 -10.68
CA SER A 271 8.90 7.35 -9.60
C SER A 271 9.47 8.69 -10.05
N GLY A 272 9.60 8.96 -11.35
CA GLY A 272 10.37 10.08 -11.89
C GLY A 272 11.86 9.75 -11.99
N GLY A 273 12.54 9.55 -10.86
CA GLY A 273 13.88 8.96 -10.81
C GLY A 273 15.01 9.87 -11.31
N PHE A 274 16.13 9.26 -11.67
CA PHE A 274 17.34 9.95 -12.12
C PHE A 274 17.08 10.86 -13.31
N ALA A 275 16.31 10.39 -14.29
CA ALA A 275 15.89 11.19 -15.44
C ALA A 275 15.18 12.49 -15.01
N GLN A 276 14.39 12.47 -13.93
CA GLN A 276 13.72 13.68 -13.45
C GLN A 276 14.69 14.68 -12.81
N PHE A 277 15.70 14.22 -12.07
CA PHE A 277 16.77 15.09 -11.57
C PHE A 277 17.59 15.71 -12.70
N VAL A 278 17.92 14.92 -13.73
CA VAL A 278 18.60 15.39 -14.95
C VAL A 278 17.75 16.42 -15.68
N SER A 279 16.46 16.15 -15.87
CA SER A 279 15.51 17.06 -16.51
C SER A 279 15.48 18.40 -15.78
N TRP A 280 15.29 18.42 -14.46
CA TRP A 280 15.35 19.66 -13.69
C TRP A 280 16.68 20.40 -13.89
N ALA A 281 17.80 19.68 -13.88
CA ALA A 281 19.14 20.29 -13.94
C ALA A 281 19.48 20.84 -15.33
N THR A 282 18.74 20.41 -16.34
CA THR A 282 18.90 20.78 -17.75
C THR A 282 17.72 21.63 -18.24
N ASN A 283 17.18 22.47 -17.35
CA ASN A 283 16.09 23.41 -17.65
C ASN A 283 14.79 22.72 -18.09
N ASN A 284 14.38 21.69 -17.35
CA ASN A 284 13.22 20.83 -17.65
C ASN A 284 13.27 20.26 -19.07
N SER A 285 14.44 19.74 -19.48
CA SER A 285 14.55 19.08 -20.78
C SER A 285 13.66 17.84 -20.85
N GLN A 286 13.20 17.50 -22.05
CA GLN A 286 12.28 16.40 -22.27
C GLN A 286 12.94 15.06 -21.93
N ILE A 287 12.26 14.27 -21.10
CA ILE A 287 12.69 12.91 -20.76
C ILE A 287 12.30 11.99 -21.93
N PRO A 288 13.24 11.20 -22.48
CA PRO A 288 12.95 10.23 -23.53
C PRO A 288 12.33 8.97 -22.92
N TYR A 289 11.04 9.03 -22.53
CA TYR A 289 10.38 7.89 -21.89
C TYR A 289 10.36 6.67 -22.80
N PRO A 290 10.65 5.46 -22.27
CA PRO A 290 10.52 4.25 -23.05
C PRO A 290 9.05 3.83 -23.19
N SER A 291 8.79 2.92 -24.13
CA SER A 291 7.48 2.30 -24.29
C SER A 291 6.97 1.74 -22.96
N SER A 292 5.82 2.25 -22.50
CA SER A 292 5.31 2.00 -21.15
C SER A 292 3.79 1.90 -21.17
N TRP A 293 3.25 1.33 -20.10
CA TRP A 293 1.82 1.24 -19.90
C TRP A 293 1.24 2.57 -19.39
N ASN A 294 0.25 3.15 -20.08
CA ASN A 294 -0.34 4.44 -19.71
C ASN A 294 -1.69 4.25 -19.00
N LEU A 295 -1.69 4.33 -17.67
CA LEU A 295 -2.90 4.25 -16.85
C LEU A 295 -3.86 5.44 -17.05
N THR A 296 -3.37 6.57 -17.57
CA THR A 296 -4.20 7.76 -17.86
C THR A 296 -4.85 7.74 -19.23
N ALA A 297 -4.49 6.78 -20.08
CA ALA A 297 -5.13 6.59 -21.37
C ALA A 297 -6.63 6.26 -21.20
N PRO A 298 -7.49 6.56 -22.20
CA PRO A 298 -8.91 6.29 -22.11
C PRO A 298 -9.20 4.85 -21.63
N PRO A 299 -10.14 4.67 -20.69
CA PRO A 299 -10.41 3.36 -20.15
C PRO A 299 -10.87 2.41 -21.25
N GLN A 300 -10.33 1.19 -21.24
CA GLN A 300 -10.79 0.10 -22.13
C GLN A 300 -12.18 -0.43 -21.74
N ARG A 301 -12.73 0.01 -20.60
CA ARG A 301 -14.06 -0.34 -20.10
C ARG A 301 -15.00 0.86 -20.24
N THR A 302 -16.29 0.58 -20.42
CA THR A 302 -17.31 1.62 -20.66
C THR A 302 -17.64 2.46 -19.42
N THR A 303 -17.27 2.01 -18.22
CA THR A 303 -17.56 2.71 -16.97
C THR A 303 -16.44 3.70 -16.64
N PRO A 304 -16.74 5.01 -16.48
CA PRO A 304 -15.75 6.02 -16.11
C PRO A 304 -14.97 5.65 -14.85
N GLY A 305 -13.66 5.92 -14.84
CA GLY A 305 -12.78 5.60 -13.71
C GLY A 305 -12.45 4.11 -13.54
N THR A 306 -12.90 3.24 -14.46
CA THR A 306 -12.54 1.81 -14.49
C THR A 306 -11.88 1.49 -15.83
N GLY A 307 -10.77 0.74 -15.84
CA GLY A 307 -10.07 0.37 -17.06
C GLY A 307 -8.58 0.24 -16.83
N TRP A 308 -7.93 -0.60 -17.63
CA TRP A 308 -6.53 -0.95 -17.38
C TRP A 308 -5.54 0.07 -17.90
N GLY A 309 -5.93 1.07 -18.69
CA GLY A 309 -4.99 1.90 -19.47
C GLY A 309 -4.67 1.25 -20.82
N ASN A 310 -3.64 1.73 -21.51
CA ASN A 310 -3.16 1.11 -22.75
C ASN A 310 -1.64 1.13 -22.81
N TYR A 311 -1.05 0.09 -23.41
CA TYR A 311 0.35 0.12 -23.79
C TYR A 311 0.54 1.19 -24.87
N THR A 312 1.42 2.15 -24.62
CA THR A 312 1.59 3.28 -25.53
C THR A 312 3.00 3.32 -26.09
N THR A 313 3.07 3.21 -27.42
CA THR A 313 4.26 3.49 -28.24
C THR A 313 4.10 4.78 -29.04
N GLU A 314 2.90 5.36 -29.04
CA GLU A 314 2.50 6.52 -29.84
C GLU A 314 2.01 7.67 -28.95
N GLY A 315 2.20 8.92 -29.37
CA GLY A 315 1.70 10.10 -28.65
C GLY A 315 2.52 10.55 -27.43
N VAL A 316 3.64 9.88 -27.14
CA VAL A 316 4.57 10.22 -26.04
C VAL A 316 6.05 10.27 -26.48
N ASP A 317 6.34 10.22 -27.79
CA ASP A 317 7.71 10.08 -28.33
C ASP A 317 8.49 8.94 -27.66
N ALA A 318 7.89 7.73 -27.59
CA ALA A 318 8.50 6.60 -26.91
C ALA A 318 9.90 6.29 -27.48
N ALA A 319 10.91 6.36 -26.62
CA ALA A 319 12.31 6.12 -26.99
C ALA A 319 12.72 4.66 -26.70
N PRO A 320 13.81 4.18 -27.29
CA PRO A 320 14.49 2.97 -26.82
C PRO A 320 14.84 3.07 -25.33
N TYR A 321 14.83 1.93 -24.61
CA TYR A 321 15.30 1.89 -23.22
C TYR A 321 16.75 2.39 -23.09
N ASP A 322 17.59 2.12 -24.09
CA ASP A 322 18.98 2.59 -24.12
C ASP A 322 19.05 4.13 -24.10
N ASP A 323 18.20 4.82 -24.87
CA ASP A 323 18.13 6.27 -24.90
C ASP A 323 17.65 6.84 -23.55
N PHE A 324 16.69 6.17 -22.90
CA PHE A 324 16.24 6.52 -21.56
C PHE A 324 17.37 6.38 -20.53
N THR A 325 18.06 5.24 -20.51
CA THR A 325 19.17 5.00 -19.57
C THR A 325 20.34 5.93 -19.83
N ALA A 326 20.69 6.20 -21.09
CA ALA A 326 21.75 7.15 -21.44
C ALA A 326 21.43 8.56 -20.91
N TYR A 327 20.16 8.96 -20.97
CA TYR A 327 19.70 10.23 -20.41
C TYR A 327 19.68 10.22 -18.87
N ALA A 328 19.16 9.17 -18.23
CA ALA A 328 19.10 9.03 -16.78
C ALA A 328 20.50 9.01 -16.14
N ASN A 329 21.43 8.28 -16.74
CA ASN A 329 22.83 8.14 -16.31
C ASN A 329 23.63 9.46 -16.36
N LEU A 330 23.11 10.52 -16.99
CA LEU A 330 23.71 11.86 -16.88
C LEU A 330 23.77 12.35 -15.42
N ILE A 331 22.99 11.78 -14.50
CA ILE A 331 23.11 12.09 -13.07
C ILE A 331 24.50 11.77 -12.51
N TYR A 332 25.24 10.82 -13.10
CA TYR A 332 26.56 10.41 -12.62
C TYR A 332 27.64 11.48 -12.79
N ASN A 333 27.44 12.45 -13.70
CA ASN A 333 28.38 13.54 -13.96
C ASN A 333 27.74 14.95 -13.99
N ASN A 334 26.41 15.07 -13.90
CA ASN A 334 25.73 16.35 -13.76
C ASN A 334 25.73 16.79 -12.29
N THR A 335 26.64 17.70 -11.95
CA THR A 335 26.84 18.21 -10.58
C THR A 335 25.56 18.77 -9.95
N GLN A 336 24.69 19.42 -10.72
CA GLN A 336 23.47 20.02 -10.17
C GLN A 336 22.40 18.94 -9.90
N ALA A 337 22.27 17.95 -10.78
CA ALA A 337 21.38 16.81 -10.58
C ALA A 337 21.82 15.98 -9.36
N GLU A 338 23.12 15.63 -9.27
CA GLU A 338 23.68 14.90 -8.13
C GLU A 338 23.50 15.69 -6.83
N LYS A 339 23.70 17.02 -6.85
CA LYS A 339 23.47 17.86 -5.66
C LYS A 339 22.01 17.78 -5.19
N TRP A 340 21.03 17.94 -6.08
CA TRP A 340 19.63 17.89 -5.67
C TRP A 340 19.21 16.51 -5.19
N TYR A 341 19.79 15.46 -5.75
CA TYR A 341 19.61 14.11 -5.27
C TYR A 341 20.19 13.93 -3.85
N GLN A 342 21.39 14.47 -3.56
CA GLN A 342 21.95 14.49 -2.20
C GLN A 342 21.12 15.34 -1.22
N ASP A 343 20.54 16.46 -1.67
CA ASP A 343 19.61 17.26 -0.88
C ASP A 343 18.33 16.44 -0.55
N HIS A 344 17.88 15.61 -1.49
CA HIS A 344 16.76 14.68 -1.28
C HIS A 344 17.08 13.62 -0.23
N ILE A 345 18.20 12.90 -0.41
CA ILE A 345 18.74 11.93 0.54
C ILE A 345 18.79 12.54 1.95
N THR A 346 19.37 13.73 2.08
CA THR A 346 19.51 14.42 3.36
C THR A 346 18.15 14.67 4.02
N THR A 347 17.17 15.09 3.22
CA THR A 347 15.83 15.42 3.72
C THR A 347 15.10 14.18 4.22
N VAL A 348 15.13 13.08 3.45
CA VAL A 348 14.51 11.80 3.83
C VAL A 348 15.17 11.22 5.08
N MET A 349 16.50 11.11 5.08
CA MET A 349 17.25 10.49 6.18
C MET A 349 17.10 11.27 7.50
N LYS A 350 17.02 12.61 7.44
CA LYS A 350 16.86 13.45 8.64
C LYS A 350 15.40 13.71 9.01
N ARG A 351 14.44 13.08 8.33
CA ARG A 351 13.01 13.19 8.64
C ARG A 351 12.75 12.76 10.09
N ARG A 352 11.97 13.57 10.81
CA ARG A 352 11.35 13.17 12.07
C ARG A 352 9.97 12.59 11.73
N ASN A 353 9.79 11.32 12.06
CA ASN A 353 8.53 10.61 11.91
C ASN A 353 7.42 11.31 12.70
N THR A 354 6.35 11.74 12.03
CA THR A 354 5.24 12.47 12.65
C THR A 354 4.32 11.60 13.52
N VAL A 355 4.37 10.28 13.38
CA VAL A 355 3.55 9.33 14.15
C VAL A 355 4.24 8.96 15.47
N ASN A 356 5.53 8.63 15.43
CA ASN A 356 6.25 8.07 16.58
C ASN A 356 7.39 8.98 17.11
N GLY A 357 7.70 10.10 16.44
CA GLY A 357 8.69 11.09 16.85
C GLY A 357 10.15 10.71 16.59
N ARG A 358 10.46 9.51 16.10
CA ARG A 358 11.83 9.04 15.80
C ARG A 358 12.41 9.78 14.60
N ILE A 359 13.72 10.00 14.61
CA ILE A 359 14.44 10.48 13.43
C ILE A 359 14.81 9.25 12.59
N TYR A 360 14.63 9.29 11.27
CA TYR A 360 14.83 8.12 10.41
C TYR A 360 16.24 7.52 10.50
N ILE A 361 17.29 8.33 10.58
CA ILE A 361 18.67 7.86 10.84
C ILE A 361 18.88 7.18 12.21
N GLU A 362 17.89 7.25 13.10
CA GLU A 362 17.90 6.64 14.42
C GLU A 362 16.79 5.57 14.57
N ASP A 363 15.92 5.39 13.56
CA ASP A 363 14.81 4.46 13.64
C ASP A 363 15.28 3.04 13.29
N PRO A 364 15.29 2.10 14.25
CA PRO A 364 15.73 0.73 13.97
C PRO A 364 14.80 0.01 12.99
N THR A 365 13.59 0.51 12.74
CA THR A 365 12.70 -0.04 11.71
C THR A 365 13.36 0.04 10.33
N ILE A 366 14.18 1.06 10.06
CA ILE A 366 14.97 1.15 8.84
C ILE A 366 16.26 0.34 9.03
N MET A 367 16.38 -0.75 8.28
CA MET A 367 17.56 -1.62 8.24
C MET A 367 18.62 -1.05 7.28
N THR A 368 18.20 -0.65 6.09
CA THR A 368 19.10 -0.27 5.00
C THR A 368 18.68 1.04 4.33
N TRP A 369 19.66 1.87 3.98
CA TRP A 369 19.54 2.91 2.97
C TRP A 369 20.07 2.39 1.65
N GLN A 370 19.20 2.32 0.65
CA GLN A 370 19.58 1.88 -0.67
C GLN A 370 19.74 3.09 -1.59
N LEU A 371 20.85 3.12 -2.34
CA LEU A 371 21.16 4.23 -3.26
C LEU A 371 19.98 4.42 -4.22
N ALA A 372 19.73 3.47 -5.10
CA ALA A 372 18.61 3.57 -6.03
C ALA A 372 18.09 2.19 -6.42
N ASN A 373 16.89 2.17 -6.96
CA ASN A 373 16.40 1.02 -7.68
C ASN A 373 17.12 0.89 -9.03
N GLU A 374 17.83 -0.21 -9.24
CA GLU A 374 18.40 -0.67 -10.52
C GLU A 374 19.28 0.35 -11.27
N PRO A 375 20.29 0.99 -10.64
CA PRO A 375 21.19 1.90 -11.37
C PRO A 375 21.91 1.17 -12.52
N GLN A 376 21.95 1.76 -13.71
CA GLN A 376 22.54 1.14 -14.90
C GLN A 376 23.98 1.57 -15.16
N ALA A 377 24.72 0.75 -15.92
CA ALA A 377 26.02 1.15 -16.46
C ALA A 377 25.86 2.35 -17.40
N SER A 378 26.80 3.29 -17.35
CA SER A 378 26.76 4.53 -18.12
C SER A 378 27.04 4.35 -19.62
N ASP A 379 27.83 3.33 -19.97
CA ASP A 379 28.21 2.98 -21.35
C ASP A 379 28.10 1.47 -21.53
N PRO A 380 26.87 0.92 -21.59
CA PRO A 380 26.66 -0.52 -21.63
C PRO A 380 27.10 -1.11 -22.96
N GLN A 381 28.12 -1.96 -22.92
CA GLN A 381 28.57 -2.75 -24.06
C GLN A 381 28.19 -4.21 -23.81
N TYR A 382 27.13 -4.70 -24.44
CA TYR A 382 26.67 -6.07 -24.26
C TYR A 382 27.53 -7.05 -25.05
N SER A 383 27.87 -8.18 -24.42
CA SER A 383 28.50 -9.31 -25.12
C SER A 383 27.57 -9.85 -26.21
N SER A 384 28.13 -10.26 -27.35
CA SER A 384 27.37 -10.66 -28.56
C SER A 384 26.31 -11.74 -28.33
N ASP A 385 26.48 -12.58 -27.31
CA ASP A 385 25.64 -13.76 -27.08
C ASP A 385 24.88 -13.74 -25.73
N THR A 386 24.98 -12.65 -24.93
CA THR A 386 24.32 -12.58 -23.61
C THR A 386 23.93 -11.14 -23.23
N PHE A 387 23.06 -10.97 -22.23
CA PHE A 387 22.76 -9.65 -21.62
C PHE A 387 23.85 -9.18 -20.63
N ARG A 388 25.00 -9.85 -20.56
CA ARG A 388 26.14 -9.43 -19.71
C ARG A 388 26.92 -8.33 -20.39
N LEU A 389 27.46 -7.42 -19.60
CA LEU A 389 28.28 -6.31 -20.08
C LEU A 389 29.75 -6.73 -20.19
N GLU A 390 30.43 -6.16 -21.18
CA GLU A 390 31.89 -6.15 -21.27
C GLU A 390 32.49 -5.27 -20.16
N ASP A 391 33.69 -5.62 -19.72
CA ASP A 391 34.40 -4.90 -18.68
C ASP A 391 34.71 -3.45 -19.10
N ASN A 392 34.19 -2.48 -18.36
CA ASN A 392 34.49 -1.06 -18.56
C ASN A 392 35.02 -0.41 -17.28
N PRO A 393 36.35 -0.26 -17.10
CA PRO A 393 36.94 0.35 -15.91
C PRO A 393 36.67 1.85 -15.78
N ASN A 394 36.20 2.50 -16.84
CA ASN A 394 35.91 3.92 -16.86
C ASN A 394 34.42 4.24 -16.72
N ASP A 395 33.58 3.22 -16.45
CA ASP A 395 32.15 3.43 -16.29
C ASP A 395 31.86 4.40 -15.12
N LEU A 396 31.01 5.39 -15.37
CA LEU A 396 30.71 6.47 -14.43
C LEU A 396 29.87 6.00 -13.24
N LEU A 397 29.26 4.81 -13.32
CA LEU A 397 28.52 4.20 -12.22
C LEU A 397 29.41 4.01 -10.98
N PHE A 398 30.64 3.50 -11.15
CA PHE A 398 31.52 3.19 -10.01
C PHE A 398 31.89 4.41 -9.16
N PRO A 399 32.41 5.53 -9.74
CA PRO A 399 32.70 6.71 -8.95
C PRO A 399 31.42 7.35 -8.39
N TRP A 400 30.27 7.24 -9.05
CA TRP A 400 29.00 7.73 -8.49
C TRP A 400 28.54 6.90 -7.28
N VAL A 401 28.60 5.56 -7.35
CA VAL A 401 28.30 4.67 -6.21
C VAL A 401 29.20 4.99 -5.02
N ASN A 402 30.49 5.19 -5.25
CA ASN A 402 31.43 5.54 -4.19
C ASN A 402 31.06 6.87 -3.50
N ARG A 403 30.77 7.93 -4.28
CA ARG A 403 30.39 9.25 -3.75
C ARG A 403 29.08 9.18 -2.98
N THR A 404 28.04 8.56 -3.55
CA THR A 404 26.71 8.52 -2.96
C THR A 404 26.67 7.64 -1.70
N SER A 405 27.29 6.45 -1.72
CA SER A 405 27.36 5.58 -0.54
C SER A 405 28.20 6.20 0.59
N SER A 406 29.31 6.89 0.26
CA SER A 406 30.10 7.64 1.23
C SER A 406 29.31 8.79 1.85
N PHE A 407 28.53 9.50 1.04
CA PHE A 407 27.64 10.56 1.52
C PHE A 407 26.59 10.03 2.48
N ILE A 408 25.87 8.95 2.12
CA ILE A 408 24.88 8.30 3.00
C ILE A 408 25.55 7.82 4.29
N ARG A 409 26.73 7.19 4.22
CA ARG A 409 27.48 6.72 5.40
C ARG A 409 27.79 7.87 6.36
N SER A 410 28.12 9.05 5.85
CA SER A 410 28.39 10.23 6.67
C SER A 410 27.16 10.72 7.44
N LEU A 411 25.95 10.42 6.95
CA LEU A 411 24.67 10.79 7.57
C LEU A 411 24.14 9.71 8.53
N ALA A 412 24.27 8.43 8.16
CA ALA A 412 23.75 7.28 8.92
C ALA A 412 24.86 6.25 9.20
N PRO A 413 25.70 6.47 10.22
CA PRO A 413 26.82 5.57 10.52
C PRO A 413 26.38 4.20 11.08
N LYS A 414 25.10 4.01 11.42
CA LYS A 414 24.59 2.80 12.09
C LYS A 414 23.77 1.86 11.20
N GLN A 415 23.16 2.39 10.14
CA GLN A 415 22.28 1.62 9.25
C GLN A 415 23.09 1.04 8.10
N LEU A 416 22.58 -0.04 7.51
CA LEU A 416 23.23 -0.65 6.37
C LEU A 416 23.08 0.22 5.11
N ILE A 417 23.95 0.01 4.14
CA ILE A 417 23.92 0.66 2.83
C ILE A 417 24.03 -0.41 1.75
N SER A 418 23.14 -0.36 0.77
CA SER A 418 23.18 -1.20 -0.43
C SER A 418 23.03 -0.36 -1.69
N VAL A 419 23.41 -0.92 -2.84
CA VAL A 419 23.34 -0.19 -4.11
C VAL A 419 21.97 -0.31 -4.78
N GLY A 420 21.38 -1.51 -4.77
CA GLY A 420 20.16 -1.84 -5.52
C GLY A 420 20.42 -2.24 -6.96
N LEU A 421 21.63 -2.73 -7.26
CA LEU A 421 22.01 -3.26 -8.55
C LEU A 421 21.31 -4.60 -8.82
N GLU A 422 20.83 -4.79 -10.06
CA GLU A 422 20.22 -6.04 -10.51
C GLU A 422 21.21 -7.21 -10.61
N SER A 423 22.47 -6.89 -10.91
CA SER A 423 23.55 -7.84 -11.13
C SER A 423 23.42 -8.71 -12.40
N LYS A 424 22.48 -8.39 -13.29
CA LYS A 424 22.40 -8.94 -14.66
C LYS A 424 23.63 -8.60 -15.50
N GLN A 425 24.30 -7.49 -15.15
CA GLN A 425 25.45 -6.93 -15.85
C GLN A 425 26.68 -7.86 -15.84
N GLY A 426 26.77 -8.79 -14.88
CA GLY A 426 27.84 -9.79 -14.81
C GLY A 426 28.87 -9.55 -13.70
N GLU A 427 29.83 -10.47 -13.60
CA GLU A 427 30.80 -10.57 -12.49
C GLU A 427 31.61 -9.29 -12.28
N TYR A 428 32.04 -8.65 -13.37
CA TYR A 428 32.84 -7.43 -13.31
C TYR A 428 32.10 -6.30 -12.61
N TYR A 429 30.91 -5.93 -13.12
CA TYR A 429 30.09 -4.87 -12.53
C TYR A 429 29.63 -5.24 -11.12
N PHE A 430 29.23 -6.50 -10.90
CA PHE A 430 28.86 -6.97 -9.57
C PHE A 430 29.95 -6.65 -8.54
N LYS A 431 31.20 -7.04 -8.83
CA LYS A 431 32.32 -6.87 -7.90
C LYS A 431 32.69 -5.40 -7.73
N HIS A 432 32.74 -4.61 -8.81
CA HIS A 432 33.14 -3.20 -8.71
C HIS A 432 32.12 -2.32 -7.99
N VAL A 433 30.82 -2.59 -8.18
CA VAL A 433 29.75 -1.83 -7.52
C VAL A 433 29.65 -2.16 -6.03
N HIS A 434 29.86 -3.42 -5.64
CA HIS A 434 29.61 -3.87 -4.27
C HIS A 434 30.86 -3.92 -3.37
N ASN A 435 32.07 -3.78 -3.91
CA ASN A 435 33.31 -3.90 -3.13
C ASN A 435 33.79 -2.60 -2.46
N PHE A 436 32.96 -1.55 -2.45
CA PHE A 436 33.24 -0.35 -1.64
C PHE A 436 33.03 -0.65 -0.14
N SER A 437 33.90 -0.13 0.73
CA SER A 437 33.81 -0.34 2.17
C SER A 437 32.53 0.26 2.79
N THR A 438 31.92 1.22 2.11
CA THR A 438 30.66 1.87 2.50
C THR A 438 29.42 1.06 2.15
N VAL A 439 29.51 0.11 1.21
CA VAL A 439 28.43 -0.81 0.81
C VAL A 439 28.50 -2.07 1.66
N ASP A 440 27.44 -2.40 2.39
CA ASP A 440 27.46 -3.46 3.41
C ASP A 440 27.12 -4.84 2.85
N TYR A 441 26.25 -4.91 1.85
CA TYR A 441 25.86 -6.15 1.18
C TYR A 441 25.52 -5.90 -0.29
N ALA A 442 25.61 -6.97 -1.09
CA ALA A 442 25.31 -6.95 -2.51
C ALA A 442 23.83 -7.26 -2.80
N THR A 443 23.33 -6.81 -3.95
CA THR A 443 21.93 -7.02 -4.35
C THR A 443 21.85 -7.76 -5.68
N THR A 444 20.77 -8.52 -5.87
CA THR A 444 20.47 -9.20 -7.14
C THR A 444 18.99 -9.10 -7.42
N HIS A 445 18.64 -8.91 -8.69
CA HIS A 445 17.28 -8.89 -9.21
C HIS A 445 17.20 -9.94 -10.31
N CYS A 446 16.13 -10.73 -10.42
CA CYS A 446 16.03 -11.79 -11.44
C CYS A 446 14.75 -11.71 -12.27
N TRP A 447 14.86 -11.13 -13.48
CA TRP A 447 13.73 -10.79 -14.35
C TRP A 447 13.70 -11.63 -15.64
N VAL A 448 13.46 -12.94 -15.50
CA VAL A 448 13.53 -13.90 -16.62
C VAL A 448 12.64 -13.54 -17.80
N GLN A 449 11.48 -12.93 -17.58
CA GLN A 449 10.62 -12.51 -18.69
C GLN A 449 11.15 -11.24 -19.37
N ASN A 450 11.53 -10.20 -18.61
CA ASN A 450 12.07 -8.96 -19.18
C ASN A 450 13.36 -9.22 -19.97
N TRP A 451 14.15 -10.22 -19.57
CA TRP A 451 15.40 -10.59 -20.24
C TRP A 451 15.23 -11.62 -21.35
N GLY A 452 14.00 -11.94 -21.75
CA GLY A 452 13.70 -12.83 -22.88
C GLY A 452 13.98 -14.32 -22.63
N ILE A 453 14.19 -14.71 -21.36
CA ILE A 453 14.43 -16.10 -20.95
C ILE A 453 13.12 -16.89 -20.86
N TYR A 454 12.01 -16.22 -20.55
CA TYR A 454 10.70 -16.81 -20.35
C TYR A 454 9.61 -16.11 -21.16
N ASP A 455 8.81 -16.87 -21.91
CA ASP A 455 7.61 -16.35 -22.60
C ASP A 455 6.34 -16.69 -21.83
N MET A 456 5.63 -15.67 -21.33
CA MET A 456 4.39 -15.83 -20.56
C MET A 456 3.21 -16.42 -21.35
N TYR A 457 3.28 -16.51 -22.67
CA TYR A 457 2.26 -17.18 -23.50
C TYR A 457 2.62 -18.61 -23.88
N ASN A 458 3.80 -19.10 -23.48
CA ASN A 458 4.25 -20.45 -23.74
C ASN A 458 4.05 -21.34 -22.50
N SER A 459 2.96 -22.11 -22.50
CA SER A 459 2.57 -23.06 -21.44
C SER A 459 3.46 -24.31 -21.32
N SER A 460 4.52 -24.43 -22.13
CA SER A 460 5.34 -25.64 -22.11
C SER A 460 6.27 -25.71 -20.90
N GLU A 461 6.41 -26.93 -20.38
CA GLU A 461 7.42 -27.29 -19.39
C GLU A 461 8.85 -26.91 -19.80
N ALA A 462 9.15 -26.91 -21.11
CA ALA A 462 10.46 -26.51 -21.61
C ALA A 462 10.72 -25.02 -21.37
N ASN A 463 9.72 -24.16 -21.55
CA ASN A 463 9.81 -22.73 -21.28
C ASN A 463 10.07 -22.44 -19.79
N LEU A 464 9.34 -23.13 -18.90
CA LEU A 464 9.58 -23.04 -17.46
C LEU A 464 10.99 -23.53 -17.07
N ARG A 465 11.44 -24.66 -17.61
CA ARG A 465 12.79 -25.20 -17.32
C ARG A 465 13.90 -24.24 -17.70
N VAL A 466 13.78 -23.55 -18.84
CA VAL A 466 14.77 -22.54 -19.25
C VAL A 466 14.88 -21.42 -18.19
N ALA A 467 13.75 -20.95 -17.66
CA ALA A 467 13.77 -19.97 -16.57
C ALA A 467 14.38 -20.52 -15.27
N GLN A 468 14.08 -21.78 -14.91
CA GLN A 468 14.61 -22.42 -13.70
C GLN A 468 16.12 -22.67 -13.79
N ASP A 469 16.60 -23.17 -14.93
CA ASP A 469 18.03 -23.40 -15.18
C ASP A 469 18.81 -22.08 -15.15
N PHE A 470 18.22 -21.03 -15.73
CA PHE A 470 18.75 -19.68 -15.66
C PHE A 470 18.86 -19.17 -14.21
N ALA A 471 17.79 -19.28 -13.43
CA ALA A 471 17.81 -18.85 -12.03
C ALA A 471 18.85 -19.61 -11.20
N LYS A 472 19.03 -20.91 -11.47
CA LYS A 472 20.07 -21.73 -10.84
C LYS A 472 21.48 -21.24 -11.15
N GLU A 473 21.78 -20.94 -12.41
CA GLU A 473 23.07 -20.38 -12.78
C GLU A 473 23.26 -18.99 -12.16
N PHE A 474 22.23 -18.14 -12.23
CA PHE A 474 22.27 -16.77 -11.73
C PHE A 474 22.58 -16.73 -10.22
N VAL A 475 21.78 -17.43 -9.39
CA VAL A 475 21.98 -17.50 -7.93
C VAL A 475 23.34 -18.11 -7.58
N GLY A 476 23.75 -19.19 -8.26
CA GLY A 476 25.06 -19.80 -8.01
C GLY A 476 26.23 -18.86 -8.31
N ASN A 477 26.16 -18.13 -9.42
CA ASN A 477 27.20 -17.19 -9.82
C ASN A 477 27.28 -15.99 -8.88
N THR A 478 26.15 -15.35 -8.57
CA THR A 478 26.14 -14.15 -7.71
C THR A 478 26.52 -14.48 -6.26
N SER A 479 26.16 -15.66 -5.75
CA SER A 479 26.64 -16.14 -4.44
C SER A 479 28.16 -16.27 -4.40
N ARG A 480 28.77 -16.85 -5.46
CA ARG A 480 30.23 -16.93 -5.62
C ARG A 480 30.88 -15.55 -5.72
N TRP A 481 30.32 -14.65 -6.53
CA TRP A 481 30.86 -13.30 -6.69
C TRP A 481 30.84 -12.51 -5.38
N ALA A 482 29.78 -12.68 -4.59
CA ALA A 482 29.64 -12.09 -3.27
C ALA A 482 30.67 -12.66 -2.27
N ALA A 483 30.90 -13.98 -2.32
CA ALA A 483 31.92 -14.63 -1.50
C ALA A 483 33.33 -14.12 -1.84
N ASP A 484 33.65 -13.93 -3.13
CA ASP A 484 34.94 -13.44 -3.60
C ASP A 484 35.27 -12.03 -3.06
N ILE A 485 34.25 -11.20 -2.80
CA ILE A 485 34.41 -9.85 -2.21
C ILE A 485 34.10 -9.80 -0.71
N GLY A 486 33.80 -10.95 -0.10
CA GLY A 486 33.50 -11.06 1.34
C GLY A 486 32.24 -10.32 1.78
N LYS A 487 31.20 -10.28 0.93
CA LYS A 487 29.93 -9.60 1.22
C LYS A 487 28.75 -10.58 1.18
N PRO A 488 27.73 -10.38 2.03
CA PRO A 488 26.43 -11.04 1.84
C PRO A 488 25.76 -10.58 0.55
N VAL A 489 24.80 -11.34 0.03
CA VAL A 489 23.96 -10.96 -1.10
C VAL A 489 22.46 -11.15 -0.80
N PHE A 490 21.64 -10.21 -1.23
CA PHE A 490 20.18 -10.23 -1.04
C PHE A 490 19.49 -10.30 -2.40
N LEU A 491 18.63 -11.31 -2.61
CA LEU A 491 17.78 -11.40 -3.80
C LEU A 491 16.57 -10.49 -3.59
N GLU A 492 16.72 -9.21 -3.93
CA GLU A 492 15.77 -8.20 -3.48
C GLU A 492 14.64 -7.89 -4.47
N GLU A 493 14.73 -8.44 -5.69
CA GLU A 493 13.63 -8.53 -6.64
C GLU A 493 13.71 -9.80 -7.48
N PHE A 494 12.56 -10.39 -7.76
CA PHE A 494 12.37 -11.42 -8.79
C PHE A 494 10.87 -11.61 -8.98
N GLY A 495 10.47 -11.98 -10.18
CA GLY A 495 9.08 -12.19 -10.52
C GLY A 495 8.90 -13.08 -11.74
N MET A 496 7.67 -13.54 -11.91
CA MET A 496 7.19 -14.26 -13.09
C MET A 496 5.71 -13.92 -13.26
N ALA A 497 5.27 -13.72 -14.49
CA ALA A 497 3.86 -13.48 -14.79
C ALA A 497 2.99 -14.67 -14.37
N ARG A 498 1.67 -14.44 -14.30
CA ARG A 498 0.69 -15.53 -14.19
C ARG A 498 0.75 -16.41 -15.45
N ASP A 499 -0.09 -17.43 -15.49
CA ASP A 499 -0.27 -18.31 -16.64
C ASP A 499 -1.00 -17.56 -17.77
N ASN A 500 -0.39 -16.50 -18.30
CA ASN A 500 -1.02 -15.53 -19.20
C ASN A 500 -1.48 -16.16 -20.52
N TRP A 501 -0.99 -17.35 -20.89
CA TRP A 501 -1.57 -18.14 -21.98
C TRP A 501 -3.07 -18.43 -21.77
N GLU A 502 -3.57 -18.50 -20.54
CA GLU A 502 -5.00 -18.65 -20.22
C GLU A 502 -5.81 -17.36 -20.47
N ASN A 503 -5.14 -16.22 -20.56
CA ASN A 503 -5.74 -14.92 -20.82
C ASN A 503 -5.52 -14.42 -22.25
N LYS A 504 -4.82 -15.18 -23.11
CA LYS A 504 -4.41 -14.75 -24.46
C LYS A 504 -5.56 -14.19 -25.31
N ASP A 505 -6.73 -14.81 -25.20
CA ASP A 505 -7.93 -14.45 -25.99
C ASP A 505 -8.96 -13.66 -25.16
N LYS A 506 -8.61 -13.22 -23.94
CA LYS A 506 -9.48 -12.42 -23.07
C LYS A 506 -9.27 -10.92 -23.33
N GLU A 507 -10.15 -10.12 -22.72
CA GLU A 507 -10.13 -8.66 -22.80
C GLU A 507 -8.86 -8.01 -22.22
N TYR A 508 -8.16 -8.70 -21.31
CA TYR A 508 -6.96 -8.19 -20.68
C TYR A 508 -5.97 -9.33 -20.35
N PRO A 509 -4.67 -9.23 -20.72
CA PRO A 509 -3.70 -10.31 -20.51
C PRO A 509 -3.40 -10.62 -19.05
N TYR A 510 -3.54 -9.64 -18.16
CA TYR A 510 -3.08 -9.72 -16.76
C TYR A 510 -4.23 -9.89 -15.76
N LEU A 511 -5.34 -10.49 -16.19
CA LEU A 511 -6.45 -10.82 -15.29
C LEU A 511 -5.97 -11.81 -14.21
N SER A 512 -6.36 -11.53 -12.96
CA SER A 512 -6.09 -12.40 -11.80
C SER A 512 -6.77 -13.77 -11.90
N SER A 513 -7.75 -13.92 -12.80
CA SER A 513 -8.40 -15.20 -13.10
C SER A 513 -7.48 -16.29 -13.66
N ALA A 514 -6.31 -15.95 -14.23
CA ALA A 514 -5.33 -16.94 -14.68
C ALA A 514 -4.66 -17.62 -13.48
N THR A 515 -4.33 -18.91 -13.63
CA THR A 515 -3.57 -19.65 -12.63
C THR A 515 -2.12 -19.16 -12.54
N THR A 516 -1.36 -19.68 -11.57
CA THR A 516 0.03 -19.30 -11.29
C THR A 516 0.98 -20.50 -11.36
N SER A 517 0.65 -21.53 -12.13
CA SER A 517 1.37 -22.81 -12.09
C SER A 517 2.87 -22.68 -12.41
N HIS A 518 3.24 -21.94 -13.46
CA HIS A 518 4.64 -21.68 -13.78
C HIS A 518 5.28 -20.74 -12.74
N LYS A 519 4.56 -19.69 -12.34
CA LYS A 519 5.01 -18.73 -11.31
C LYS A 519 5.36 -19.43 -10.00
N ASP A 520 4.49 -20.30 -9.51
CA ASP A 520 4.65 -21.03 -8.24
C ASP A 520 5.81 -22.02 -8.32
N ALA A 521 5.95 -22.74 -9.45
CA ALA A 521 7.07 -23.65 -9.68
C ALA A 521 8.41 -22.89 -9.75
N TYR A 522 8.45 -21.74 -10.42
CA TYR A 522 9.63 -20.88 -10.47
C TYR A 522 9.98 -20.29 -9.11
N PHE A 523 8.99 -19.81 -8.34
CA PHE A 523 9.17 -19.28 -6.99
C PHE A 523 9.75 -20.36 -6.06
N LYS A 524 9.21 -21.59 -6.11
CA LYS A 524 9.77 -22.74 -5.37
C LYS A 524 11.23 -22.99 -5.74
N THR A 525 11.59 -22.87 -7.01
CA THR A 525 12.99 -23.02 -7.46
C THR A 525 13.89 -21.91 -6.93
N ILE A 526 13.61 -20.65 -7.22
CA ILE A 526 14.54 -19.54 -6.93
C ILE A 526 14.65 -19.26 -5.42
N ILE A 527 13.54 -19.33 -4.68
CA ILE A 527 13.57 -19.22 -3.21
C ILE A 527 14.29 -20.42 -2.61
N GLY A 528 14.04 -21.64 -3.12
CA GLY A 528 14.72 -22.85 -2.68
C GLY A 528 16.23 -22.76 -2.87
N LEU A 529 16.71 -22.27 -4.01
CA LEU A 529 18.14 -22.06 -4.29
C LEU A 529 18.78 -21.10 -3.27
N VAL A 530 18.11 -20.01 -2.92
CA VAL A 530 18.60 -19.04 -1.92
C VAL A 530 18.62 -19.65 -0.52
N VAL A 531 17.58 -20.39 -0.14
CA VAL A 531 17.52 -21.09 1.15
C VAL A 531 18.62 -22.14 1.25
N ASP A 532 18.84 -22.93 0.20
CA ASP A 532 19.89 -23.94 0.15
C ASP A 532 21.28 -23.32 0.19
N ASP A 533 21.51 -22.21 -0.53
CA ASP A 533 22.77 -21.46 -0.46
C ASP A 533 23.05 -21.00 0.97
N PHE A 534 22.09 -20.33 1.63
CA PHE A 534 22.21 -19.89 3.02
C PHE A 534 22.55 -21.04 3.98
N ARG A 535 21.83 -22.16 3.87
CA ARG A 535 22.02 -23.34 4.74
C ARG A 535 23.37 -24.02 4.54
N ASN A 536 23.99 -23.85 3.38
CA ASN A 536 25.30 -24.40 3.04
C ASN A 536 26.44 -23.39 3.22
N ASN A 537 26.25 -22.34 4.04
CA ASN A 537 27.20 -21.25 4.27
C ASN A 537 27.56 -20.46 3.00
N GLY A 538 26.63 -20.36 2.05
CA GLY A 538 26.72 -19.45 0.92
C GLY A 538 26.48 -17.99 1.32
N SER A 539 26.51 -17.10 0.33
CA SER A 539 26.47 -15.66 0.57
C SER A 539 25.06 -15.09 0.68
N TYR A 540 24.03 -15.82 0.26
CA TYR A 540 22.67 -15.31 0.27
C TYR A 540 22.08 -15.19 1.67
N ILE A 541 21.40 -14.07 1.94
CA ILE A 541 20.80 -13.76 3.26
C ILE A 541 19.29 -13.52 3.24
N GLY A 542 18.64 -13.64 2.08
CA GLY A 542 17.19 -13.52 1.98
C GLY A 542 16.69 -13.29 0.57
N THR A 543 15.37 -13.21 0.47
CA THR A 543 14.63 -12.94 -0.77
C THR A 543 13.55 -11.89 -0.54
N SER A 544 13.24 -11.10 -1.56
CA SER A 544 12.11 -10.17 -1.60
C SER A 544 11.41 -10.30 -2.96
N PRO A 545 10.33 -11.10 -3.04
CA PRO A 545 9.58 -11.25 -4.29
C PRO A 545 8.97 -9.93 -4.75
N TRP A 546 8.97 -9.69 -6.05
CA TRP A 546 8.25 -8.57 -6.65
C TRP A 546 6.92 -9.03 -7.25
N ALA A 547 5.79 -8.43 -6.89
CA ALA A 547 5.57 -7.52 -5.76
C ALA A 547 4.23 -7.82 -5.09
N TYR A 548 4.10 -7.50 -3.80
CA TYR A 548 2.86 -7.76 -3.08
C TYR A 548 1.74 -6.81 -3.54
N GLY A 549 0.78 -7.34 -4.30
CA GLY A 549 -0.42 -6.61 -4.74
C GLY A 549 -1.55 -6.67 -3.71
N GLY A 550 -1.51 -7.64 -2.79
CA GLY A 550 -2.43 -7.74 -1.67
C GLY A 550 -3.87 -8.00 -2.10
N ILE A 551 -4.79 -7.19 -1.56
CA ILE A 551 -6.25 -7.35 -1.79
C ILE A 551 -6.73 -6.68 -3.10
N TYR A 552 -5.85 -5.93 -3.78
CA TYR A 552 -6.17 -5.33 -5.06
C TYR A 552 -6.35 -6.39 -6.16
N ARG A 553 -7.18 -6.11 -7.17
CA ARG A 553 -7.33 -6.92 -8.39
C ARG A 553 -7.53 -6.03 -9.63
N PRO A 554 -6.93 -6.38 -10.79
CA PRO A 554 -7.16 -5.69 -12.07
C PRO A 554 -8.62 -5.67 -12.49
N GLU A 555 -9.37 -6.71 -12.16
CA GLU A 555 -10.79 -6.87 -12.48
C GLU A 555 -11.66 -5.81 -11.82
N THR A 556 -11.33 -5.41 -10.59
CA THR A 556 -12.09 -4.47 -9.78
C THR A 556 -11.38 -3.13 -9.63
N GLN A 557 -10.34 -2.90 -10.45
CA GLN A 557 -9.55 -1.68 -10.33
C GLN A 557 -10.42 -0.44 -10.49
N HIS A 558 -10.09 0.56 -9.69
CA HIS A 558 -10.63 1.89 -9.80
C HIS A 558 -9.47 2.88 -9.74
N VAL A 559 -9.42 3.76 -10.72
CA VAL A 559 -8.43 4.83 -10.77
C VAL A 559 -8.83 5.88 -9.72
N ASN A 560 -7.94 6.21 -8.80
CA ASN A 560 -8.19 7.26 -7.82
C ASN A 560 -8.17 8.66 -8.46
N GLU A 561 -8.48 9.70 -7.68
CA GLU A 561 -8.49 11.09 -8.17
C GLU A 561 -7.15 11.60 -8.73
N PHE A 562 -6.04 10.88 -8.46
CA PHE A 562 -4.70 11.18 -8.94
C PHE A 562 -4.31 10.42 -10.21
N GLY A 563 -5.23 9.64 -10.79
CA GLY A 563 -4.92 8.84 -11.98
C GLY A 563 -4.20 7.53 -11.66
N MET A 564 -4.15 7.10 -10.39
CA MET A 564 -3.41 5.92 -9.96
C MET A 564 -4.31 4.72 -9.66
N VAL A 565 -3.74 3.55 -9.92
CA VAL A 565 -4.21 2.27 -9.38
C VAL A 565 -3.07 1.72 -8.53
N TRP A 566 -3.26 1.63 -7.22
CA TRP A 566 -2.21 1.11 -6.33
C TRP A 566 -2.18 -0.41 -6.38
N ALA A 567 -1.21 -0.95 -7.11
CA ALA A 567 -0.86 -2.36 -7.19
C ALA A 567 0.59 -2.55 -6.70
N GLY A 568 1.09 -3.79 -6.69
CA GLY A 568 2.51 -4.06 -6.60
C GLY A 568 3.24 -3.64 -7.89
N ASP A 569 2.58 -3.77 -9.03
CA ASP A 569 3.09 -3.28 -10.32
C ASP A 569 3.03 -1.73 -10.41
N PRO A 570 4.16 -1.04 -10.63
CA PRO A 570 4.24 0.41 -10.70
C PRO A 570 3.60 0.99 -11.98
N PRO A 571 3.29 2.30 -12.03
CA PRO A 571 2.46 2.89 -13.10
C PRO A 571 3.01 2.86 -14.53
N HIS A 572 4.27 2.45 -14.74
CA HIS A 572 4.83 2.21 -16.08
C HIS A 572 4.56 0.79 -16.61
N GLU A 573 4.11 -0.11 -15.73
CA GLU A 573 3.79 -1.50 -16.01
C GLU A 573 2.27 -1.73 -16.05
N SER A 574 1.89 -2.87 -16.60
CA SER A 574 0.49 -3.29 -16.61
C SER A 574 0.05 -3.74 -15.22
N PRO A 575 -1.06 -3.23 -14.66
CA PRO A 575 -1.56 -3.70 -13.37
C PRO A 575 -1.92 -5.19 -13.41
N GLY A 576 -1.30 -5.98 -12.54
CA GLY A 576 -1.48 -7.43 -12.45
C GLY A 576 -0.43 -8.25 -13.19
N TRP A 577 0.64 -7.62 -13.69
CA TRP A 577 1.73 -8.32 -14.37
C TRP A 577 2.49 -9.24 -13.42
N TYR A 578 3.11 -8.69 -12.38
CA TYR A 578 3.89 -9.45 -11.40
C TYR A 578 3.25 -9.51 -10.02
N ASP A 579 2.16 -8.80 -9.78
CA ASP A 579 1.38 -8.83 -8.54
C ASP A 579 1.28 -10.24 -7.91
N LEU A 580 1.56 -10.29 -6.61
CA LEU A 580 1.27 -11.40 -5.70
C LEU A 580 0.03 -11.04 -4.90
N TYR A 581 -1.06 -11.74 -5.15
CA TYR A 581 -2.30 -11.52 -4.42
C TYR A 581 -2.32 -12.28 -3.11
N ASP A 582 -3.12 -11.80 -2.16
CA ASP A 582 -3.30 -12.41 -0.83
C ASP A 582 -3.75 -13.88 -0.88
N THR A 583 -4.39 -14.29 -1.99
CA THR A 583 -4.88 -15.64 -2.24
C THR A 583 -3.94 -16.52 -3.07
N ASP A 584 -2.82 -16.00 -3.57
CA ASP A 584 -1.91 -16.76 -4.45
C ASP A 584 -1.03 -17.74 -3.63
N GLU A 585 -0.69 -18.89 -4.23
CA GLU A 585 0.19 -19.91 -3.65
C GLU A 585 1.60 -19.38 -3.37
N ALA A 586 2.05 -18.35 -4.08
CA ALA A 586 3.27 -17.61 -3.77
C ALA A 586 3.37 -17.17 -2.29
N MET A 587 2.25 -16.77 -1.67
CA MET A 587 2.22 -16.40 -0.25
C MET A 587 2.43 -17.59 0.68
N CYS A 588 2.01 -18.79 0.27
CA CYS A 588 2.31 -20.03 0.99
C CYS A 588 3.80 -20.41 0.85
N ILE A 589 4.40 -20.21 -0.34
CA ILE A 589 5.83 -20.48 -0.59
C ILE A 589 6.71 -19.59 0.30
N VAL A 590 6.39 -18.30 0.41
CA VAL A 590 7.11 -17.36 1.30
C VAL A 590 6.95 -17.74 2.77
N ALA A 591 5.75 -18.17 3.19
CA ALA A 591 5.53 -18.65 4.56
C ALA A 591 6.34 -19.91 4.87
N GLU A 592 6.46 -20.84 3.92
CA GLU A 592 7.28 -22.05 4.09
C GLU A 592 8.77 -21.70 4.16
N GLN A 593 9.26 -20.75 3.36
CA GLN A 593 10.62 -20.23 3.50
C GLN A 593 10.88 -19.71 4.92
N HIS A 594 10.00 -18.86 5.44
CA HIS A 594 10.15 -18.32 6.80
C HIS A 594 10.26 -19.44 7.84
N LYS A 595 9.31 -20.39 7.81
CA LYS A 595 9.28 -21.53 8.72
C LYS A 595 10.57 -22.36 8.63
N THR A 596 10.97 -22.69 7.41
CA THR A 596 12.17 -23.45 7.05
C THR A 596 13.45 -22.81 7.61
N ILE A 597 13.58 -21.48 7.55
CA ILE A 597 14.73 -20.75 8.08
C ILE A 597 14.66 -20.64 9.61
N VAL A 598 13.50 -20.37 10.19
CA VAL A 598 13.33 -20.28 11.65
C VAL A 598 13.67 -21.62 12.32
N GLU A 599 13.25 -22.74 11.75
CA GLU A 599 13.59 -24.09 12.22
C GLU A 599 15.10 -24.34 12.11
N TRP A 600 15.70 -24.03 10.96
CA TRP A 600 17.14 -24.21 10.75
C TRP A 600 17.98 -23.39 11.75
N ILE A 601 17.63 -22.12 11.98
CA ILE A 601 18.31 -21.25 12.96
C ILE A 601 18.15 -21.79 14.39
N LYS A 602 16.99 -22.34 14.76
CA LYS A 602 16.79 -22.93 16.09
C LYS A 602 17.69 -24.16 16.32
N GLU A 603 17.91 -24.96 15.28
CA GLU A 603 18.74 -26.17 15.33
C GLU A 603 20.24 -25.86 15.31
N HIS A 604 20.67 -24.88 14.49
CA HIS A 604 22.09 -24.63 14.21
C HIS A 604 22.63 -23.35 14.90
N GLY A 605 21.76 -22.42 15.30
CA GLY A 605 22.12 -21.10 15.83
C GLY A 605 22.57 -21.06 17.30
N LYS A 606 22.43 -22.16 18.05
CA LYS A 606 22.99 -22.25 19.42
C LYS A 606 24.49 -22.56 19.48
N ASN A 607 25.11 -22.89 18.34
CA ASN A 607 26.53 -23.21 18.26
C ASN A 607 27.42 -22.04 17.81
N SER A 608 26.86 -20.83 17.60
CA SER A 608 27.60 -19.68 17.04
C SER A 608 27.84 -18.51 18.01
N THR A 609 27.52 -18.61 19.31
CA THR A 609 27.99 -17.64 20.32
C THR A 609 29.40 -17.98 20.80
N GLY A 610 30.35 -17.96 19.88
CA GLY A 610 31.75 -18.26 20.14
C GLY A 610 32.67 -17.50 19.17
N CYS A 611 32.63 -16.17 19.22
CA CYS A 611 33.76 -15.28 18.99
C CYS A 611 33.42 -13.86 19.45
#